data_AF-A0A3C1K8C1-F1
#
_entry.id   AF-A0A3C1K8C1-F1
#
_cell.length_a   1.000
_cell.length_b   1.000
_cell.length_c   1.000
_cell.angle_alpha   90.00
_cell.angle_beta   90.00
_cell.angle_gamma   90.00
#
_symmetry.space_group_name_H-M   'P 1'
#
loop_
_entity.id
_entity.type
_entity.pdbx_description
1 polymer ?
#
loop_
_entity_poly.entity_id
_entity_poly.type
_entity_poly.pdbx_seq_one_letter_code
_entity_poly.pdbx_strand_id
1 'polypeptide(L)'
;MSEKNTVINLKITDLNPDGNGIGRTDTNRVVFVPLTAPGDECEVKIIKECTGYLIARLERIISPSPNRIEPECPVYNRCGGCSYGHVTYEQEKKLKEDIVRNAFLRIAGMEVKINPLVSVNNEFYRNKVQYPVATENNSLIFGYYARHSHKVIPHNGCMLQDSVFYNISKKLTEIFEAKGFSTYNEESGKGLVRHIYLRKTRSGDVCVCIVINADMLPDARIISDSICTEFPQIKSFFVNINKMKTNVILGEKNVLISGSPFITDVLCGKRFTLSPSSFFQVNSDAAEKLYEKAAGYASLGEGDVVLDLYCGTGTIGLCIAGESNQLCGVEIIKEAVDNAKQNAIINGRSEKNTLFICGDAEKGISECKKRFGKPNVIIVDPPRKGLTPELIDDIVNSNPDRVVYISCNPATLARDIKIFSDKGYKTSEATPFDLFPRTGHVESCVLLERRKD
;
A
#
# COMPACT_ATOMS: atom_id res chain seq x y z
N MET A 1 21.46 -0.17 -36.37
CA MET A 1 20.52 -1.19 -36.92
C MET A 1 19.54 -1.54 -35.81
N SER A 2 18.29 -1.84 -36.15
CA SER A 2 17.31 -2.24 -35.14
C SER A 2 17.70 -3.60 -34.56
N GLU A 3 17.67 -3.71 -33.23
CA GLU A 3 17.89 -4.95 -32.47
C GLU A 3 16.56 -5.72 -32.30
N LYS A 4 15.45 -5.24 -32.86
CA LYS A 4 14.16 -5.94 -32.76
C LYS A 4 14.23 -7.32 -33.43
N ASN A 5 13.68 -8.32 -32.75
CA ASN A 5 13.66 -9.74 -33.12
C ASN A 5 15.02 -10.46 -33.09
N THR A 6 16.09 -9.80 -32.66
CA THR A 6 17.37 -10.50 -32.43
C THR A 6 17.33 -11.28 -31.13
N VAL A 7 18.00 -12.43 -31.11
CA VAL A 7 18.26 -13.20 -29.90
C VAL A 7 19.67 -12.86 -29.41
N ILE A 8 19.80 -12.53 -28.14
CA ILE A 8 21.07 -12.19 -27.50
C ILE A 8 21.26 -13.00 -26.22
N ASN A 9 22.51 -13.24 -25.86
CA ASN A 9 22.86 -13.72 -24.53
C ASN A 9 22.88 -12.52 -23.59
N LEU A 10 22.24 -12.66 -22.43
CA LEU A 10 22.12 -11.59 -21.46
C LEU A 10 22.27 -12.15 -20.06
N LYS A 11 23.15 -11.51 -19.27
CA LYS A 11 23.21 -11.72 -17.83
C LYS A 11 22.28 -10.75 -17.13
N ILE A 12 21.43 -11.28 -16.26
CA ILE A 12 20.52 -10.49 -15.45
C ILE A 12 21.25 -10.08 -14.17
N THR A 13 21.29 -8.79 -13.90
CA THR A 13 22.06 -8.22 -12.78
C THR A 13 21.18 -7.67 -11.66
N ASP A 14 19.91 -7.33 -11.96
CA ASP A 14 19.00 -6.68 -11.02
C ASP A 14 17.54 -6.98 -11.37
N LEU A 15 16.59 -6.51 -10.55
CA LEU A 15 15.15 -6.57 -10.79
C LEU A 15 14.53 -5.18 -10.65
N ASN A 16 13.62 -4.82 -11.56
CA ASN A 16 12.78 -3.66 -11.36
C ASN A 16 11.62 -3.99 -10.38
N PRO A 17 10.90 -2.97 -9.83
CA PRO A 17 9.77 -3.20 -8.93
C PRO A 17 8.61 -4.04 -9.50
N ASP A 18 8.51 -4.17 -10.83
CA ASP A 18 7.51 -5.01 -11.49
C ASP A 18 7.94 -6.49 -11.58
N GLY A 19 9.16 -6.81 -11.12
CA GLY A 19 9.74 -8.16 -11.19
C GLY A 19 10.30 -8.52 -12.57
N ASN A 20 10.65 -7.53 -13.38
CA ASN A 20 11.37 -7.73 -14.63
C ASN A 20 12.87 -7.68 -14.38
N GLY A 21 13.59 -8.72 -14.81
CA GLY A 21 15.04 -8.74 -14.73
C GLY A 21 15.64 -7.64 -15.57
N ILE A 22 16.72 -7.05 -15.07
CA ILE A 22 17.47 -5.98 -15.71
C ILE A 22 18.83 -6.55 -16.11
N GLY A 23 19.13 -6.51 -17.40
CA GLY A 23 20.46 -6.74 -17.93
C GLY A 23 20.92 -5.57 -18.79
N ARG A 24 22.16 -5.65 -19.25
CA ARG A 24 22.73 -4.67 -20.19
C ARG A 24 23.35 -5.38 -21.38
N THR A 25 23.13 -4.83 -22.57
CA THR A 25 23.84 -5.27 -23.79
C THR A 25 25.32 -4.90 -23.71
N ASP A 26 26.13 -5.44 -24.63
CA ASP A 26 27.54 -5.04 -24.78
C ASP A 26 27.71 -3.54 -25.10
N THR A 27 26.69 -2.94 -25.71
CA THR A 27 26.59 -1.49 -25.98
C THR A 27 26.02 -0.70 -24.80
N ASN A 28 25.91 -1.31 -23.62
CA ASN A 28 25.43 -0.72 -22.37
C ASN A 28 23.96 -0.23 -22.40
N ARG A 29 23.13 -0.74 -23.32
CA ARG A 29 21.68 -0.47 -23.33
C ARG A 29 21.00 -1.32 -22.26
N VAL A 30 20.07 -0.74 -21.51
CA VAL A 30 19.27 -1.46 -20.51
C VAL A 30 18.26 -2.35 -21.20
N VAL A 31 18.14 -3.60 -20.75
CA VAL A 31 17.17 -4.59 -21.25
C VAL A 31 16.32 -5.09 -20.09
N PHE A 32 14.99 -4.98 -20.22
CA PHE A 32 14.03 -5.56 -19.27
C PHE A 32 13.53 -6.91 -19.78
N VAL A 33 13.61 -7.93 -18.92
CA VAL A 33 13.26 -9.32 -19.25
C VAL A 33 12.34 -9.89 -18.17
N PRO A 34 11.02 -9.99 -18.42
CA PRO A 34 10.10 -10.63 -17.47
C PRO A 34 10.49 -12.08 -17.17
N LEU A 35 10.12 -12.57 -15.98
CA LEU A 35 10.32 -13.96 -15.54
C LEU A 35 11.81 -14.38 -15.46
N THR A 36 12.70 -13.44 -15.15
CA THR A 36 14.13 -13.72 -14.92
C THR A 36 14.58 -13.15 -13.59
N ALA A 37 15.59 -13.77 -12.99
CA ALA A 37 16.13 -13.47 -11.67
C ALA A 37 17.57 -12.92 -11.77
N PRO A 38 18.01 -12.04 -10.84
CA PRO A 38 19.39 -11.59 -10.77
C PRO A 38 20.34 -12.76 -10.62
N GLY A 39 21.33 -12.86 -11.50
CA GLY A 39 22.25 -13.98 -11.60
C GLY A 39 21.94 -14.99 -12.70
N ASP A 40 20.76 -14.92 -13.35
CA ASP A 40 20.49 -15.73 -14.52
C ASP A 40 21.39 -15.34 -15.70
N GLU A 41 21.81 -16.34 -16.47
CA GLU A 41 22.33 -16.17 -17.82
C GLU A 41 21.32 -16.75 -18.81
N CYS A 42 20.81 -15.93 -19.72
CA CYS A 42 19.66 -16.24 -20.56
C CYS A 42 19.92 -15.95 -22.04
N GLU A 43 19.30 -16.74 -22.91
CA GLU A 43 18.97 -16.32 -24.27
C GLU A 43 17.64 -15.57 -24.25
N VAL A 44 17.65 -14.33 -24.74
CA VAL A 44 16.48 -13.46 -24.75
C VAL A 44 16.26 -12.88 -26.14
N LYS A 45 14.99 -12.77 -26.55
CA LYS A 45 14.59 -12.17 -27.82
C LYS A 45 14.09 -10.76 -27.61
N ILE A 46 14.70 -9.77 -28.24
CA ILE A 46 14.23 -8.37 -28.16
C ILE A 46 12.88 -8.26 -28.89
N ILE A 47 11.84 -7.86 -28.16
CA ILE A 47 10.47 -7.75 -28.70
C ILE A 47 10.05 -6.30 -28.95
N LYS A 48 10.66 -5.35 -28.23
CA LYS A 48 10.35 -3.92 -28.36
C LYS A 48 11.59 -3.08 -28.08
N GLU A 49 11.80 -2.08 -28.93
CA GLU A 49 12.75 -1.01 -28.68
C GLU A 49 12.02 0.24 -28.19
N CYS A 50 12.50 0.80 -27.09
CA CYS A 50 12.03 2.06 -26.53
C CYS A 50 13.19 3.07 -26.51
N THR A 51 12.86 4.34 -26.33
CA THR A 51 13.86 5.38 -26.10
C THR A 51 14.61 5.09 -24.80
N GLY A 52 15.90 4.75 -24.88
CA GLY A 52 16.79 4.51 -23.74
C GLY A 52 16.80 3.08 -23.18
N TYR A 53 15.92 2.18 -23.60
CA TYR A 53 15.89 0.79 -23.12
C TYR A 53 15.24 -0.18 -24.12
N LEU A 54 15.43 -1.48 -23.87
CA LEU A 54 14.88 -2.59 -24.63
C LEU A 54 13.95 -3.42 -23.76
N ILE A 55 12.94 -4.05 -24.37
CA ILE A 55 12.14 -5.09 -23.74
C ILE A 55 12.39 -6.38 -24.50
N ALA A 56 12.75 -7.44 -23.76
CA ALA A 56 12.99 -8.76 -24.30
C ALA A 56 12.05 -9.79 -23.67
N ARG A 57 11.84 -10.88 -24.40
CA ARG A 57 11.19 -12.09 -23.89
C ARG A 57 12.25 -13.14 -23.62
N LEU A 58 12.15 -13.82 -22.48
CA LEU A 58 12.96 -14.99 -22.18
C LEU A 58 12.68 -16.11 -23.20
N GLU A 59 13.70 -16.59 -23.89
CA GLU A 59 13.60 -17.78 -24.75
C GLU A 59 14.08 -19.02 -23.98
N ARG A 60 15.23 -18.91 -23.32
CA ARG A 60 15.81 -20.01 -22.54
C ARG A 60 16.74 -19.48 -21.45
N ILE A 61 16.72 -20.13 -20.28
CA ILE A 61 17.73 -19.94 -19.24
C ILE A 61 18.89 -20.89 -19.54
N ILE A 62 20.09 -20.35 -19.74
CA ILE A 62 21.32 -21.12 -19.94
C ILE A 62 21.86 -21.58 -18.58
N SER A 63 21.96 -20.66 -17.63
CA SER A 63 22.38 -20.94 -16.25
C SER A 63 21.46 -20.19 -15.28
N PRO A 64 20.73 -20.90 -14.39
CA PRO A 64 19.83 -20.25 -13.45
C PRO A 64 20.59 -19.57 -12.31
N SER A 65 20.04 -18.46 -11.80
CA SER A 65 20.50 -17.85 -10.56
C SER A 65 20.41 -18.81 -9.36
N PRO A 66 21.39 -18.80 -8.43
CA PRO A 66 21.29 -19.55 -7.19
C PRO A 66 20.16 -19.03 -6.26
N ASN A 67 19.68 -17.81 -6.47
CA ASN A 67 18.57 -17.22 -5.72
C ASN A 67 17.22 -17.38 -6.43
N ARG A 68 17.15 -18.11 -7.55
CA ARG A 68 15.89 -18.41 -8.23
C ARG A 68 15.13 -19.48 -7.46
N ILE A 69 13.81 -19.31 -7.35
CA ILE A 69 12.90 -20.34 -6.85
C ILE A 69 11.73 -20.52 -7.82
N GLU A 70 11.13 -21.70 -7.83
CA GLU A 70 9.86 -21.91 -8.51
C GLU A 70 8.74 -21.29 -7.67
N PRO A 71 7.90 -20.40 -8.22
CA PRO A 71 6.78 -19.82 -7.49
C PRO A 71 5.78 -20.87 -7.04
N GLU A 72 5.45 -20.91 -5.76
CA GLU A 72 4.45 -21.84 -5.21
C GLU A 72 3.02 -21.55 -5.70
N CYS A 73 2.75 -20.31 -6.11
CA CYS A 73 1.44 -19.90 -6.59
C CYS A 73 1.23 -20.32 -8.06
N PRO A 74 0.24 -21.18 -8.36
CA PRO A 74 0.04 -21.75 -9.70
C PRO A 74 -0.38 -20.72 -10.76
N VAL A 75 -0.81 -19.53 -10.33
CA VAL A 75 -1.20 -18.43 -11.22
C VAL A 75 -0.20 -17.28 -11.22
N TYR A 76 0.98 -17.44 -10.60
CA TYR A 76 2.00 -16.40 -10.46
C TYR A 76 2.35 -15.72 -11.79
N ASN A 77 2.56 -16.50 -12.85
CA ASN A 77 2.95 -15.99 -14.17
C ASN A 77 1.86 -15.17 -14.87
N ARG A 78 0.61 -15.22 -14.38
CA ARG A 78 -0.55 -14.50 -14.96
C ARG A 78 -1.05 -13.40 -14.05
N CYS A 79 -1.05 -13.61 -12.74
CA CYS A 79 -1.56 -12.69 -11.73
C CYS A 79 -0.69 -11.41 -11.63
N GLY A 80 -1.33 -10.24 -11.53
CA GLY A 80 -0.67 -8.97 -11.31
C GLY A 80 -0.29 -8.65 -9.86
N GLY A 81 -0.58 -9.54 -8.91
CA GLY A 81 -0.43 -9.29 -7.47
C GLY A 81 0.99 -9.40 -6.92
N CYS A 82 1.79 -10.35 -7.42
CA CYS A 82 3.15 -10.62 -6.92
C CYS A 82 4.19 -10.37 -8.02
N SER A 83 5.33 -9.77 -7.64
CA SER A 83 6.42 -9.39 -8.53
C SER A 83 7.68 -10.22 -8.31
N TYR A 84 7.97 -10.60 -7.06
CA TYR A 84 9.22 -11.26 -6.66
C TYR A 84 9.06 -12.73 -6.23
N GLY A 85 7.91 -13.34 -6.53
CA GLY A 85 7.64 -14.75 -6.16
C GLY A 85 8.58 -15.80 -6.77
N HIS A 86 9.43 -15.43 -7.74
CA HIS A 86 10.41 -16.31 -8.39
C HIS A 86 11.85 -16.15 -7.86
N VAL A 87 12.04 -15.36 -6.79
CA VAL A 87 13.34 -15.24 -6.11
C VAL A 87 13.22 -15.61 -4.62
N THR A 88 14.32 -16.07 -4.03
CA THR A 88 14.39 -16.32 -2.58
C THR A 88 14.03 -15.06 -1.82
N TYR A 89 13.43 -15.23 -0.64
CA TYR A 89 13.00 -14.07 0.13
C TYR A 89 14.18 -13.22 0.60
N GLU A 90 15.33 -13.83 0.90
CA GLU A 90 16.56 -13.10 1.22
C GLU A 90 17.08 -12.24 0.05
N GLN A 91 16.92 -12.71 -1.19
CA GLN A 91 17.25 -11.88 -2.36
C GLN A 91 16.26 -10.73 -2.53
N GLU A 92 14.97 -10.96 -2.29
CA GLU A 92 13.95 -9.89 -2.28
C GLU A 92 14.29 -8.79 -1.26
N LYS A 93 14.71 -9.16 -0.04
CA LYS A 93 15.09 -8.17 0.97
C LYS A 93 16.23 -7.28 0.50
N LYS A 94 17.30 -7.90 -0.04
CA LYS A 94 18.45 -7.19 -0.60
C LYS A 94 18.05 -6.23 -1.72
N LEU A 95 17.21 -6.68 -2.65
CA LEU A 95 16.69 -5.84 -3.73
C LEU A 95 15.95 -4.62 -3.19
N LYS A 96 15.11 -4.77 -2.15
CA LYS A 96 14.39 -3.66 -1.53
C LYS A 96 15.32 -2.68 -0.81
N GLU A 97 16.35 -3.17 -0.12
CA GLU A 97 17.39 -2.32 0.47
C GLU A 97 18.17 -1.55 -0.61
N ASP A 98 18.52 -2.22 -1.71
CA ASP A 98 19.23 -1.62 -2.84
C ASP A 98 18.39 -0.53 -3.52
N ILE A 99 17.07 -0.71 -3.64
CA ILE A 99 16.17 0.32 -4.16
C ILE A 99 16.28 1.60 -3.32
N VAL A 100 16.23 1.48 -1.99
CA VAL A 100 16.32 2.65 -1.09
C VAL A 100 17.71 3.26 -1.14
N ARG A 101 18.77 2.45 -1.05
CA ARG A 101 20.16 2.92 -1.13
C ARG A 101 20.44 3.67 -2.43
N ASN A 102 20.03 3.10 -3.56
CA ASN A 102 20.23 3.72 -4.87
C ASN A 102 19.42 5.01 -5.03
N ALA A 103 18.24 5.13 -4.41
CA ALA A 103 17.50 6.38 -4.44
C ALA A 103 18.27 7.52 -3.74
N PHE A 104 18.81 7.28 -2.54
CA PHE A 104 19.65 8.27 -1.85
C PHE A 104 20.93 8.61 -2.63
N LEU A 105 21.65 7.59 -3.13
CA LEU A 105 22.90 7.81 -3.86
C LEU A 105 22.69 8.57 -5.18
N ARG A 106 21.69 8.17 -5.98
CA ARG A 106 21.53 8.67 -7.36
C ARG A 106 20.62 9.90 -7.47
N ILE A 107 19.65 10.05 -6.58
CA ILE A 107 18.67 11.15 -6.63
C ILE A 107 19.01 12.22 -5.61
N ALA A 108 19.22 11.84 -4.34
CA ALA A 108 19.61 12.82 -3.33
C ALA A 108 21.08 13.25 -3.48
N GLY A 109 21.93 12.40 -4.09
CA GLY A 109 23.37 12.64 -4.15
C GLY A 109 24.01 12.54 -2.75
N MET A 110 23.45 11.69 -1.89
CA MET A 110 23.83 11.60 -0.47
C MET A 110 24.13 10.15 -0.09
N GLU A 111 25.18 9.95 0.69
CA GLU A 111 25.41 8.71 1.41
C GLU A 111 24.67 8.76 2.76
N VAL A 112 23.66 7.90 2.89
CA VAL A 112 22.87 7.73 4.11
C VAL A 112 23.02 6.29 4.57
N LYS A 113 23.16 6.08 5.89
CA LYS A 113 23.17 4.73 6.46
C LYS A 113 21.80 4.08 6.23
N ILE A 114 21.76 3.03 5.42
CA ILE A 114 20.56 2.22 5.23
C ILE A 114 20.60 1.07 6.23
N ASN A 115 19.65 1.04 7.16
CA ASN A 115 19.48 -0.08 8.09
C ASN A 115 18.95 -1.31 7.34
N PRO A 116 19.16 -2.54 7.86
CA PRO A 116 18.57 -3.74 7.29
C PRO A 116 17.05 -3.62 7.14
N LEU A 117 16.49 -4.21 6.08
CA LEU A 117 15.06 -4.24 5.84
C LEU A 117 14.33 -4.94 6.98
N VAL A 118 13.40 -4.24 7.60
CA VAL A 118 12.55 -4.80 8.64
C VAL A 118 11.39 -5.54 7.98
N SER A 119 11.29 -6.84 8.26
CA SER A 119 10.21 -7.71 7.82
C SER A 119 9.74 -8.57 8.99
N VAL A 120 8.42 -8.84 9.05
CA VAL A 120 7.79 -9.61 10.13
C VAL A 120 7.31 -10.96 9.61
N ASN A 121 6.46 -10.96 8.59
CA ASN A 121 5.90 -12.14 7.94
C ASN A 121 5.74 -11.88 6.44
N ASN A 122 5.88 -12.92 5.62
CA ASN A 122 5.76 -12.85 4.16
C ASN A 122 4.53 -13.59 3.59
N GLU A 123 3.69 -14.12 4.47
CA GLU A 123 2.50 -14.90 4.16
C GLU A 123 1.34 -14.45 5.06
N PHE A 124 0.12 -14.63 4.56
CA PHE A 124 -1.15 -14.36 5.24
C PHE A 124 -1.26 -12.95 5.86
N TYR A 125 -0.47 -12.00 5.36
CA TYR A 125 -0.29 -10.69 5.97
C TYR A 125 -1.41 -9.71 5.61
N ARG A 126 -2.07 -9.90 4.45
CA ARG A 126 -3.08 -8.96 3.97
C ARG A 126 -4.35 -9.10 4.78
N ASN A 127 -4.74 -8.03 5.45
CA ASN A 127 -6.00 -7.92 6.17
C ASN A 127 -7.16 -7.38 5.31
N LYS A 128 -6.90 -7.04 4.04
CA LYS A 128 -7.88 -6.48 3.10
C LYS A 128 -7.66 -6.98 1.68
N VAL A 129 -8.75 -7.32 0.99
CA VAL A 129 -8.76 -7.69 -0.43
C VAL A 129 -9.88 -6.99 -1.19
N GLN A 130 -9.66 -6.83 -2.50
CA GLN A 130 -10.61 -6.29 -3.45
C GLN A 130 -10.53 -7.15 -4.70
N TYR A 131 -11.54 -7.98 -4.93
CA TYR A 131 -11.60 -8.87 -6.07
C TYR A 131 -12.56 -8.32 -7.12
N PRO A 132 -12.11 -7.95 -8.33
CA PRO A 132 -13.02 -7.80 -9.46
C PRO A 132 -13.78 -9.11 -9.71
N VAL A 133 -15.04 -8.97 -10.09
CA VAL A 133 -15.90 -10.09 -10.52
C VAL A 133 -16.15 -9.94 -12.02
N ALA A 134 -15.96 -11.01 -12.78
CA ALA A 134 -16.12 -11.04 -14.23
C ALA A 134 -16.83 -12.32 -14.67
N THR A 135 -17.28 -12.35 -15.93
CA THR A 135 -17.78 -13.58 -16.57
C THR A 135 -16.69 -14.16 -17.47
N GLU A 136 -16.39 -15.45 -17.31
CA GLU A 136 -15.54 -16.23 -18.23
C GLU A 136 -16.27 -17.53 -18.56
N ASN A 137 -16.39 -17.89 -19.84
CA ASN A 137 -17.08 -19.10 -20.31
C ASN A 137 -18.49 -19.30 -19.73
N ASN A 138 -19.29 -18.23 -19.67
CA ASN A 138 -20.65 -18.19 -19.08
C ASN A 138 -20.73 -18.47 -17.56
N SER A 139 -19.60 -18.53 -16.85
CA SER A 139 -19.58 -18.64 -15.39
C SER A 139 -18.98 -17.39 -14.76
N LEU A 140 -19.43 -17.07 -13.54
CA LEU A 140 -18.86 -15.96 -12.78
C LEU A 140 -17.54 -16.38 -12.15
N ILE A 141 -16.53 -15.54 -12.31
CA ILE A 141 -15.21 -15.69 -11.72
C ILE A 141 -14.83 -14.44 -10.93
N PHE A 142 -13.96 -14.62 -9.94
CA PHE A 142 -13.33 -13.52 -9.23
C PHE A 142 -11.84 -13.80 -9.10
N GLY A 143 -11.06 -12.76 -8.87
CA GLY A 143 -9.63 -12.91 -8.62
C GLY A 143 -8.89 -11.60 -8.77
N TYR A 144 -7.72 -11.63 -9.42
CA TYR A 144 -6.89 -10.45 -9.63
C TYR A 144 -6.74 -10.11 -11.09
N TYR A 145 -6.55 -8.84 -11.40
CA TYR A 145 -6.18 -8.44 -12.74
C TYR A 145 -4.80 -9.00 -13.14
N ALA A 146 -4.69 -9.42 -14.39
CA ALA A 146 -3.41 -9.78 -14.99
C ALA A 146 -2.51 -8.55 -15.12
N ARG A 147 -1.19 -8.77 -15.15
CA ARG A 147 -0.21 -7.67 -15.30
C ARG A 147 -0.55 -6.80 -16.52
N HIS A 148 -0.67 -5.50 -16.29
CA HIS A 148 -0.96 -4.48 -17.31
C HIS A 148 -2.25 -4.71 -18.13
N SER A 149 -3.27 -5.36 -17.55
CA SER A 149 -4.61 -5.45 -18.18
C SER A 149 -5.72 -5.45 -17.13
N HIS A 150 -6.98 -5.40 -17.56
CA HIS A 150 -8.15 -5.64 -16.69
C HIS A 150 -8.75 -7.04 -16.88
N LYS A 151 -7.98 -8.00 -17.42
CA LYS A 151 -8.39 -9.41 -17.47
C LYS A 151 -8.31 -10.01 -16.07
N VAL A 152 -9.43 -10.51 -15.55
CA VAL A 152 -9.48 -11.23 -14.26
C VAL A 152 -8.83 -12.61 -14.40
N ILE A 153 -7.94 -12.94 -13.47
CA ILE A 153 -7.28 -14.24 -13.32
C ILE A 153 -7.85 -14.91 -12.07
N PRO A 154 -8.63 -16.00 -12.22
CA PRO A 154 -9.14 -16.74 -11.09
C PRO A 154 -8.01 -17.45 -10.34
N HIS A 155 -8.22 -17.67 -9.04
CA HIS A 155 -7.28 -18.37 -8.16
C HIS A 155 -8.05 -19.25 -7.17
N ASN A 156 -7.39 -20.23 -6.57
CA ASN A 156 -7.99 -21.14 -5.56
C ASN A 156 -7.49 -20.85 -4.13
N GLY A 157 -6.94 -19.67 -3.92
CA GLY A 157 -6.21 -19.28 -2.72
C GLY A 157 -5.07 -18.33 -3.05
N CYS A 158 -4.56 -17.62 -2.05
CA CYS A 158 -3.45 -16.69 -2.19
C CYS A 158 -2.62 -16.74 -0.90
N MET A 159 -1.33 -17.06 -1.00
CA MET A 159 -0.45 -17.16 0.17
C MET A 159 -0.30 -15.85 0.95
N LEU A 160 -0.67 -14.71 0.36
CA LEU A 160 -0.61 -13.42 1.03
C LEU A 160 -1.86 -13.12 1.86
N GLN A 161 -2.85 -14.01 1.86
CA GLN A 161 -4.21 -13.74 2.33
C GLN A 161 -4.80 -14.93 3.07
N ASP A 162 -5.54 -14.66 4.13
CA ASP A 162 -6.29 -15.69 4.83
C ASP A 162 -7.34 -16.35 3.92
N SER A 163 -7.44 -17.67 4.02
CA SER A 163 -8.40 -18.49 3.25
C SER A 163 -9.85 -18.03 3.39
N VAL A 164 -10.22 -17.37 4.49
CA VAL A 164 -11.57 -16.82 4.71
C VAL A 164 -11.99 -15.87 3.59
N PHE A 165 -11.05 -15.11 3.02
CA PHE A 165 -11.37 -14.22 1.91
C PHE A 165 -11.78 -14.98 0.67
N TYR A 166 -11.02 -16.02 0.31
CA TYR A 166 -11.36 -16.87 -0.83
C TYR A 166 -12.71 -17.57 -0.60
N ASN A 167 -12.92 -18.15 0.57
CA ASN A 167 -14.14 -18.91 0.89
C ASN A 167 -15.40 -18.03 0.83
N ILE A 168 -15.36 -16.83 1.42
CA ILE A 168 -16.48 -15.88 1.36
C ILE A 168 -16.73 -15.43 -0.08
N SER A 169 -15.68 -15.05 -0.82
CA SER A 169 -15.83 -14.60 -2.21
C SER A 169 -16.35 -15.69 -3.14
N LYS A 170 -15.92 -16.93 -2.95
CA LYS A 170 -16.43 -18.09 -3.67
C LYS A 170 -17.93 -18.26 -3.41
N LYS A 171 -18.35 -18.28 -2.15
CA LYS A 171 -19.76 -18.44 -1.80
C LYS A 171 -20.64 -17.30 -2.32
N LEU A 172 -20.16 -16.05 -2.22
CA LEU A 172 -20.86 -14.90 -2.79
C LEU A 172 -21.02 -15.03 -4.31
N THR A 173 -19.99 -15.48 -5.01
CA THR A 173 -20.03 -15.69 -6.46
C THR A 173 -21.03 -16.77 -6.85
N GLU A 174 -21.09 -17.90 -6.11
CA GLU A 174 -22.10 -18.94 -6.28
C GLU A 174 -23.53 -18.39 -6.07
N ILE A 175 -23.75 -17.54 -5.06
CA ILE A 175 -25.03 -16.88 -4.82
C ILE A 175 -25.40 -15.94 -5.96
N PHE A 176 -24.43 -15.16 -6.48
CA PHE A 176 -24.65 -14.25 -7.60
C PHE A 176 -25.05 -15.01 -8.87
N GLU A 177 -24.38 -16.12 -9.15
CA GLU A 177 -24.68 -16.99 -10.29
C GLU A 177 -26.08 -17.61 -10.15
N ALA A 178 -26.42 -18.16 -8.97
CA ALA A 178 -27.76 -18.72 -8.69
C ALA A 178 -28.89 -17.68 -8.80
N LYS A 179 -28.60 -16.40 -8.54
CA LYS A 179 -29.55 -15.29 -8.69
C LYS A 179 -29.54 -14.65 -10.09
N GLY A 180 -28.70 -15.13 -11.01
CA GLY A 180 -28.60 -14.59 -12.36
C GLY A 180 -28.05 -13.17 -12.42
N PHE A 181 -27.21 -12.77 -11.46
CA PHE A 181 -26.59 -11.44 -11.46
C PHE A 181 -25.55 -11.31 -12.57
N SER A 182 -25.57 -10.17 -13.25
CA SER A 182 -24.56 -9.82 -14.25
C SER A 182 -23.34 -9.17 -13.61
N THR A 183 -22.15 -9.38 -14.18
CA THR A 183 -20.93 -8.66 -13.80
C THR A 183 -20.76 -7.38 -14.60
N TYR A 184 -20.10 -6.41 -14.01
CA TYR A 184 -19.78 -5.15 -14.65
C TYR A 184 -18.79 -5.34 -15.82
N ASN A 185 -19.14 -4.78 -16.96
CA ASN A 185 -18.30 -4.73 -18.15
C ASN A 185 -17.84 -3.28 -18.36
N GLU A 186 -16.53 -3.04 -18.24
CA GLU A 186 -15.97 -1.68 -18.29
C GLU A 186 -16.09 -1.00 -19.66
N GLU A 187 -16.11 -1.78 -20.75
CA GLU A 187 -16.25 -1.26 -22.10
C GLU A 187 -17.64 -0.63 -22.29
N SER A 188 -18.69 -1.42 -22.02
CA SER A 188 -20.10 -1.04 -22.14
C SER A 188 -20.62 -0.19 -20.98
N GLY A 189 -19.97 -0.23 -19.81
CA GLY A 189 -20.43 0.40 -18.58
C GLY A 189 -21.68 -0.24 -17.96
N LYS A 190 -22.03 -1.46 -18.36
CA LYS A 190 -23.24 -2.19 -17.94
C LYS A 190 -22.89 -3.36 -17.00
N GLY A 191 -23.92 -3.95 -16.40
CA GLY A 191 -23.79 -5.06 -15.44
C GLY A 191 -23.93 -4.60 -14.00
N LEU A 192 -24.16 -5.53 -13.07
CA LEU A 192 -24.49 -5.23 -11.69
C LEU A 192 -23.27 -5.30 -10.76
N VAL A 193 -22.64 -6.47 -10.61
CA VAL A 193 -21.58 -6.68 -9.61
C VAL A 193 -20.24 -6.26 -10.17
N ARG A 194 -19.52 -5.37 -9.48
CA ARG A 194 -18.19 -4.90 -9.87
C ARG A 194 -17.10 -5.65 -9.12
N HIS A 195 -17.15 -5.60 -7.79
CA HIS A 195 -16.10 -6.11 -6.92
C HIS A 195 -16.67 -6.70 -5.64
N ILE A 196 -15.92 -7.64 -5.06
CA ILE A 196 -16.08 -8.07 -3.67
C ILE A 196 -14.92 -7.46 -2.87
N TYR A 197 -15.25 -6.61 -1.91
CA TYR A 197 -14.32 -6.06 -0.94
C TYR A 197 -14.46 -6.83 0.37
N LEU A 198 -13.35 -7.30 0.93
CA LEU A 198 -13.31 -7.93 2.24
C LEU A 198 -12.21 -7.32 3.09
N ARG A 199 -12.47 -7.17 4.38
CA ARG A 199 -11.48 -6.82 5.39
C ARG A 199 -11.65 -7.71 6.60
N LYS A 200 -10.55 -8.15 7.21
CA LYS A 200 -10.50 -8.96 8.42
C LYS A 200 -9.67 -8.22 9.48
N THR A 201 -10.10 -8.21 10.72
CA THR A 201 -9.30 -7.73 11.87
C THR A 201 -8.40 -8.84 12.41
N ARG A 202 -7.44 -8.49 13.27
CA ARG A 202 -6.65 -9.51 13.99
C ARG A 202 -7.49 -10.41 14.90
N SER A 203 -8.60 -9.90 15.46
CA SER A 203 -9.58 -10.70 16.22
C SER A 203 -10.35 -11.70 15.36
N GLY A 204 -10.29 -11.56 14.04
CA GLY A 204 -10.96 -12.42 13.08
C GLY A 204 -12.31 -11.89 12.58
N ASP A 205 -12.74 -10.72 13.03
CA ASP A 205 -13.98 -10.09 12.56
C ASP A 205 -13.85 -9.65 11.10
N VAL A 206 -14.86 -9.96 10.29
CA VAL A 206 -14.87 -9.68 8.86
C VAL A 206 -15.90 -8.61 8.51
N CYS A 207 -15.48 -7.63 7.71
CA CYS A 207 -16.33 -6.71 6.98
C CYS A 207 -16.42 -7.13 5.52
N VAL A 208 -17.63 -7.38 5.06
CA VAL A 208 -17.97 -7.67 3.67
C VAL A 208 -18.56 -6.43 3.03
N CYS A 209 -18.11 -6.09 1.83
CA CYS A 209 -18.70 -5.03 1.03
C CYS A 209 -18.81 -5.45 -0.44
N ILE A 210 -20.03 -5.48 -0.98
CA ILE A 210 -20.27 -5.75 -2.41
C ILE A 210 -20.36 -4.42 -3.14
N VAL A 211 -19.50 -4.23 -4.14
CA VAL A 211 -19.50 -3.03 -4.98
C VAL A 211 -20.40 -3.26 -6.19
N ILE A 212 -21.40 -2.42 -6.38
CA ILE A 212 -22.40 -2.56 -7.45
C ILE A 212 -22.49 -1.32 -8.34
N ASN A 213 -22.90 -1.54 -9.58
CA ASN A 213 -23.29 -0.53 -10.56
C ASN A 213 -24.82 -0.40 -10.63
N ALA A 214 -25.45 -0.15 -9.48
CA ALA A 214 -26.89 0.09 -9.33
C ALA A 214 -27.18 0.84 -8.02
N ASP A 215 -28.41 1.32 -7.83
CA ASP A 215 -28.80 2.02 -6.59
C ASP A 215 -29.06 1.08 -5.41
N MET A 216 -29.31 -0.20 -5.68
CA MET A 216 -29.48 -1.24 -4.67
C MET A 216 -29.08 -2.60 -5.21
N LEU A 217 -28.66 -3.49 -4.32
CA LEU A 217 -28.43 -4.91 -4.62
C LEU A 217 -29.77 -5.66 -4.39
N PRO A 218 -30.33 -6.34 -5.40
CA PRO A 218 -31.50 -7.18 -5.20
C PRO A 218 -31.24 -8.24 -4.12
N ASP A 219 -32.25 -8.51 -3.28
CA ASP A 219 -32.16 -9.50 -2.20
C ASP A 219 -30.99 -9.31 -1.22
N ALA A 220 -30.45 -8.08 -1.10
CA ALA A 220 -29.27 -7.81 -0.26
C ALA A 220 -29.39 -8.40 1.15
N ARG A 221 -30.57 -8.30 1.76
CA ARG A 221 -30.81 -8.85 3.10
C ARG A 221 -30.74 -10.37 3.13
N ILE A 222 -31.36 -11.05 2.17
CA ILE A 222 -31.33 -12.53 2.05
C ILE A 222 -29.90 -13.02 1.81
N ILE A 223 -29.16 -12.35 0.91
CA ILE A 223 -27.75 -12.65 0.65
C ILE A 223 -26.92 -12.47 1.92
N SER A 224 -27.12 -11.36 2.63
CA SER A 224 -26.42 -11.07 3.87
C SER A 224 -26.75 -12.09 4.96
N ASP A 225 -28.02 -12.46 5.16
CA ASP A 225 -28.41 -13.43 6.19
C ASP A 225 -27.82 -14.82 5.87
N SER A 226 -27.85 -15.24 4.60
CA SER A 226 -27.27 -16.51 4.16
C SER A 226 -25.76 -16.57 4.39
N ILE A 227 -25.01 -15.54 3.99
CA ILE A 227 -23.55 -15.54 4.12
C ILE A 227 -23.11 -15.39 5.58
N CYS A 228 -23.82 -14.59 6.39
CA CYS A 228 -23.50 -14.42 7.81
C CYS A 228 -23.81 -15.68 8.63
N THR A 229 -24.78 -16.50 8.19
CA THR A 229 -25.06 -17.80 8.79
C THR A 229 -23.91 -18.78 8.55
N GLU A 230 -23.38 -18.81 7.32
CA GLU A 230 -22.27 -19.69 6.94
C GLU A 230 -20.93 -19.22 7.50
N PHE A 231 -20.73 -17.90 7.63
CA PHE A 231 -19.53 -17.27 8.13
C PHE A 231 -19.84 -16.33 9.31
N PRO A 232 -20.02 -16.87 10.54
CA PRO A 232 -20.40 -16.09 11.73
C PRO A 232 -19.40 -15.00 12.15
N GLN A 233 -18.17 -15.06 11.64
CA GLN A 233 -17.15 -14.02 11.80
C GLN A 233 -17.46 -12.74 11.02
N ILE A 234 -18.41 -12.75 10.07
CA ILE A 234 -18.86 -11.52 9.40
C ILE A 234 -19.62 -10.67 10.42
N LYS A 235 -19.06 -9.51 10.77
CA LYS A 235 -19.66 -8.55 11.71
C LYS A 235 -20.25 -7.33 11.03
N SER A 236 -19.91 -7.10 9.76
CA SER A 236 -20.43 -6.00 8.96
C SER A 236 -20.68 -6.44 7.53
N PHE A 237 -21.85 -6.15 6.99
CA PHE A 237 -22.17 -6.39 5.59
C PHE A 237 -22.70 -5.13 4.92
N PHE A 238 -22.00 -4.69 3.88
CA PHE A 238 -22.27 -3.46 3.15
C PHE A 238 -22.54 -3.72 1.66
N VAL A 239 -23.28 -2.79 1.06
CA VAL A 239 -23.32 -2.60 -0.38
C VAL A 239 -22.76 -1.21 -0.68
N ASN A 240 -21.73 -1.15 -1.51
CA ASN A 240 -21.16 0.11 -1.99
C ASN A 240 -21.70 0.40 -3.40
N ILE A 241 -22.18 1.63 -3.60
CA ILE A 241 -22.76 2.07 -4.87
C ILE A 241 -21.69 2.82 -5.67
N ASN A 242 -21.26 2.21 -6.78
CA ASN A 242 -20.33 2.82 -7.72
C ASN A 242 -20.87 2.68 -9.15
N LYS A 243 -21.55 3.73 -9.61
CA LYS A 243 -22.10 3.83 -10.98
C LYS A 243 -21.16 4.51 -11.98
N MET A 244 -19.97 4.93 -11.51
CA MET A 244 -19.04 5.72 -12.32
C MET A 244 -18.16 4.83 -13.19
N LYS A 245 -17.90 5.25 -14.44
CA LYS A 245 -16.87 4.61 -15.28
C LYS A 245 -15.49 5.12 -14.86
N THR A 246 -14.91 4.46 -13.86
CA THR A 246 -13.66 4.84 -13.20
C THR A 246 -12.92 3.62 -12.68
N ASN A 247 -11.61 3.77 -12.47
CA ASN A 247 -10.74 2.78 -11.83
C ASN A 247 -10.81 2.84 -10.29
N VAL A 248 -11.47 3.86 -9.72
CA VAL A 248 -11.74 3.91 -8.28
C VAL A 248 -12.76 2.82 -7.94
N ILE A 249 -12.39 1.91 -7.04
CA ILE A 249 -13.19 0.72 -6.73
C ILE A 249 -14.45 1.09 -5.93
N LEU A 250 -14.29 1.81 -4.82
CA LEU A 250 -15.41 2.22 -3.97
C LEU A 250 -16.00 3.54 -4.49
N GLY A 251 -17.32 3.58 -4.66
CA GLY A 251 -18.05 4.82 -4.83
C GLY A 251 -18.30 5.52 -3.48
N GLU A 252 -18.98 6.65 -3.53
CA GLU A 252 -19.15 7.55 -2.38
C GLU A 252 -20.11 7.01 -1.32
N LYS A 253 -21.01 6.08 -1.67
CA LYS A 253 -22.10 5.63 -0.79
C LYS A 253 -21.92 4.17 -0.37
N ASN A 254 -21.77 3.96 0.93
CA ASN A 254 -21.85 2.66 1.60
C ASN A 254 -23.22 2.51 2.29
N VAL A 255 -23.96 1.47 1.96
CA VAL A 255 -25.24 1.11 2.59
C VAL A 255 -25.01 -0.09 3.49
N LEU A 256 -25.20 0.08 4.80
CA LEU A 256 -25.16 -1.02 5.76
C LEU A 256 -26.42 -1.88 5.59
N ILE A 257 -26.24 -3.17 5.34
CA ILE A 257 -27.36 -4.13 5.19
C ILE A 257 -27.61 -4.88 6.51
N SER A 258 -26.54 -5.28 7.19
CA SER A 258 -26.63 -5.98 8.49
C SER A 258 -25.32 -5.84 9.29
N GLY A 259 -25.44 -6.09 10.60
CA GLY A 259 -24.32 -6.05 11.52
C GLY A 259 -23.95 -4.64 11.98
N SER A 260 -22.68 -4.43 12.28
CA SER A 260 -22.13 -3.19 12.79
C SER A 260 -21.74 -2.24 11.64
N PRO A 261 -21.86 -0.91 11.79
CA PRO A 261 -21.34 0.07 10.83
C PRO A 261 -19.80 0.11 10.74
N PHE A 262 -19.10 -0.63 11.59
CA PHE A 262 -17.65 -0.77 11.56
C PHE A 262 -17.20 -2.07 12.26
N ILE A 263 -16.01 -2.54 11.93
CA ILE A 263 -15.25 -3.50 12.73
C ILE A 263 -14.14 -2.77 13.47
N THR A 264 -13.62 -3.32 14.57
CA THR A 264 -12.55 -2.68 15.35
C THR A 264 -11.30 -3.53 15.32
N ASP A 265 -10.17 -2.94 14.93
CA ASP A 265 -8.85 -3.60 14.98
C ASP A 265 -7.89 -2.88 15.92
N VAL A 266 -6.78 -3.54 16.23
CA VAL A 266 -5.75 -3.01 17.14
C VAL A 266 -4.42 -2.86 16.41
N LEU A 267 -3.80 -1.69 16.55
CA LEU A 267 -2.49 -1.35 16.02
C LEU A 267 -1.71 -0.55 17.07
N CYS A 268 -0.49 -0.99 17.41
CA CYS A 268 0.34 -0.41 18.47
C CYS A 268 -0.41 -0.25 19.81
N GLY A 269 -1.26 -1.23 20.15
CA GLY A 269 -2.11 -1.19 21.35
C GLY A 269 -3.26 -0.18 21.31
N LYS A 270 -3.44 0.55 20.20
CA LYS A 270 -4.55 1.49 19.99
C LYS A 270 -5.67 0.83 19.17
N ARG A 271 -6.91 1.16 19.48
CA ARG A 271 -8.10 0.66 18.78
C ARG A 271 -8.48 1.58 17.62
N PHE A 272 -8.89 1.02 16.49
CA PHE A 272 -9.34 1.78 15.32
C PHE A 272 -10.62 1.21 14.76
N THR A 273 -11.61 2.07 14.49
CA THR A 273 -12.85 1.67 13.81
C THR A 273 -12.63 1.67 12.30
N LEU A 274 -13.06 0.60 11.64
CA LEU A 274 -12.82 0.33 10.23
C LEU A 274 -14.15 0.16 9.49
N SER A 275 -14.47 1.12 8.63
CA SER A 275 -15.54 1.04 7.63
C SER A 275 -14.95 0.64 6.26
N PRO A 276 -15.77 0.36 5.23
CA PRO A 276 -15.26 0.08 3.88
C PRO A 276 -14.37 1.20 3.32
N SER A 277 -14.69 2.47 3.61
CA SER A 277 -13.93 3.62 3.12
C SER A 277 -12.71 3.98 3.98
N SER A 278 -12.59 3.43 5.19
CA SER A 278 -11.49 3.77 6.10
C SER A 278 -10.16 3.21 5.58
N PHE A 279 -9.17 4.09 5.35
CA PHE A 279 -7.79 3.65 5.09
C PHE A 279 -7.19 3.02 6.36
N PHE A 280 -6.50 1.91 6.17
CA PHE A 280 -5.79 1.19 7.22
C PHE A 280 -4.71 0.35 6.56
N GLN A 281 -3.56 0.20 7.22
CA GLN A 281 -2.44 -0.55 6.69
C GLN A 281 -2.85 -2.00 6.45
N VAL A 282 -2.52 -2.54 5.28
CA VAL A 282 -2.97 -3.89 4.91
C VAL A 282 -2.14 -5.00 5.58
N ASN A 283 -0.95 -4.66 6.06
CA ASN A 283 -0.05 -5.53 6.82
C ASN A 283 0.13 -4.91 8.21
N SER A 284 -0.74 -5.27 9.16
CA SER A 284 -0.74 -4.67 10.50
C SER A 284 0.57 -4.96 11.24
N ASP A 285 1.13 -6.17 11.09
CA ASP A 285 2.34 -6.59 11.82
C ASP A 285 3.57 -5.78 11.37
N ALA A 286 3.76 -5.60 10.06
CA ALA A 286 4.82 -4.76 9.53
C ALA A 286 4.58 -3.26 9.83
N ALA A 287 3.32 -2.81 9.80
CA ALA A 287 2.97 -1.43 10.13
C ALA A 287 3.29 -1.08 11.59
N GLU A 288 3.09 -2.01 12.54
CA GLU A 288 3.51 -1.77 13.93
C GLU A 288 5.01 -1.57 14.04
N LYS A 289 5.83 -2.34 13.31
CA LYS A 289 7.28 -2.13 13.30
C LYS A 289 7.69 -0.80 12.67
N LEU A 290 7.01 -0.39 11.61
CA LEU A 290 7.18 0.93 11.02
C LEU A 290 6.85 2.05 12.02
N TYR A 291 5.74 1.93 12.73
CA TYR A 291 5.27 2.94 13.68
C TYR A 291 6.10 2.96 14.97
N GLU A 292 6.57 1.80 15.45
CA GLU A 292 7.56 1.70 16.54
C GLU A 292 8.84 2.45 16.17
N LYS A 293 9.35 2.28 14.95
CA LYS A 293 10.55 2.99 14.49
C LYS A 293 10.29 4.49 14.33
N ALA A 294 9.13 4.87 13.79
CA ALA A 294 8.71 6.26 13.69
C ALA A 294 8.58 6.91 15.07
N ALA A 295 8.05 6.20 16.07
CA ALA A 295 8.01 6.65 17.46
C ALA A 295 9.43 6.83 18.04
N GLY A 296 10.33 5.88 17.77
CA GLY A 296 11.73 5.98 18.17
C GLY A 296 12.45 7.18 17.54
N TYR A 297 12.14 7.51 16.28
CA TYR A 297 12.67 8.69 15.61
C TYR A 297 12.05 9.99 16.11
N ALA A 298 10.73 10.00 16.35
CA ALA A 298 10.04 11.13 16.95
C ALA A 298 10.59 11.41 18.36
N SER A 299 10.92 10.36 19.13
CA SER A 299 11.51 10.40 20.47
C SER A 299 10.92 11.53 21.32
N LEU A 300 9.61 11.48 21.49
CA LEU A 300 8.81 12.51 22.14
C LEU A 300 9.10 12.58 23.64
N GLY A 301 9.34 13.80 24.14
CA GLY A 301 9.35 14.13 25.54
C GLY A 301 7.96 14.45 26.09
N GLU A 302 7.86 14.66 27.39
CA GLU A 302 6.62 15.11 28.03
C GLU A 302 6.23 16.51 27.53
N GLY A 303 4.97 16.71 27.14
CA GLY A 303 4.47 18.00 26.67
C GLY A 303 4.81 18.34 25.22
N ASP A 304 5.61 17.53 24.53
CA ASP A 304 5.94 17.76 23.11
C ASP A 304 4.68 17.85 22.24
N VAL A 305 4.74 18.76 21.26
CA VAL A 305 3.72 18.98 20.25
C VAL A 305 4.08 18.22 18.98
N VAL A 306 3.19 17.32 18.55
CA VAL A 306 3.32 16.50 17.36
C VAL A 306 2.32 16.96 16.32
N LEU A 307 2.77 17.21 15.10
CA LEU A 307 1.91 17.46 13.95
C LEU A 307 2.03 16.30 12.96
N ASP A 308 0.94 15.57 12.75
CA ASP A 308 0.79 14.46 11.81
C ASP A 308 0.13 15.00 10.52
N LEU A 309 0.95 15.19 9.48
CA LEU A 309 0.50 15.63 8.17
C LEU A 309 0.11 14.41 7.31
N TYR A 310 -1.01 14.50 6.60
CA TYR A 310 -1.63 13.37 5.89
C TYR A 310 -2.08 12.27 6.87
N CYS A 311 -2.67 12.68 8.00
CA CYS A 311 -2.90 11.77 9.12
C CYS A 311 -3.93 10.66 8.81
N GLY A 312 -4.69 10.78 7.73
CA GLY A 312 -5.80 9.86 7.41
C GLY A 312 -6.75 9.73 8.60
N THR A 313 -6.98 8.49 9.06
CA THR A 313 -7.80 8.20 10.24
C THR A 313 -7.05 8.34 11.58
N GLY A 314 -5.92 9.05 11.58
CA GLY A 314 -5.09 9.34 12.76
C GLY A 314 -4.18 8.18 13.19
N THR A 315 -3.92 7.18 12.32
CA THR A 315 -3.25 5.95 12.76
C THR A 315 -1.85 6.18 13.31
N ILE A 316 -1.02 6.96 12.62
CA ILE A 316 0.37 7.19 13.01
C ILE A 316 0.42 8.08 14.25
N GLY A 317 -0.18 9.26 14.21
CA GLY A 317 -0.21 10.20 15.33
C GLY A 317 -0.76 9.60 16.62
N LEU A 318 -1.84 8.81 16.56
CA LEU A 318 -2.43 8.18 17.75
C LEU A 318 -1.58 7.03 18.31
N CYS A 319 -0.80 6.33 17.47
CA CYS A 319 0.10 5.28 17.91
C CYS A 319 1.37 5.85 18.55
N ILE A 320 1.84 7.01 18.08
CA ILE A 320 3.11 7.61 18.51
C ILE A 320 2.92 8.58 19.69
N ALA A 321 1.87 9.41 19.69
CA ALA A 321 1.66 10.42 20.71
C ALA A 321 1.08 9.82 22.00
N GLY A 322 1.85 9.90 23.09
CA GLY A 322 1.40 9.56 24.44
C GLY A 322 0.37 10.55 25.00
N GLU A 323 -0.22 10.24 26.15
CA GLU A 323 -1.28 11.06 26.77
C GLU A 323 -0.81 12.47 27.14
N SER A 324 0.47 12.61 27.49
CA SER A 324 1.11 13.89 27.84
C SER A 324 1.48 14.74 26.62
N ASN A 325 1.43 14.19 25.40
CA ASN A 325 1.76 14.92 24.18
C ASN A 325 0.53 15.63 23.60
N GLN A 326 0.76 16.79 22.99
CA GLN A 326 -0.24 17.45 22.16
C GLN A 326 -0.18 16.87 20.74
N LEU A 327 -1.31 16.41 20.21
CA LEU A 327 -1.38 15.82 18.86
C LEU A 327 -2.24 16.71 17.96
N CYS A 328 -1.66 17.22 16.89
CA CYS A 328 -2.39 17.81 15.78
C CYS A 328 -2.33 16.88 14.57
N GLY A 329 -3.45 16.57 13.95
CA GLY A 329 -3.52 15.81 12.71
C GLY A 329 -4.26 16.59 11.63
N VAL A 330 -3.79 16.52 10.38
CA VAL A 330 -4.43 17.17 9.24
C VAL A 330 -4.62 16.22 8.06
N GLU A 331 -5.80 16.27 7.48
CA GLU A 331 -6.24 15.43 6.38
C GLU A 331 -7.28 16.20 5.53
N ILE A 332 -7.25 16.01 4.22
CA ILE A 332 -8.15 16.69 3.27
C ILE A 332 -9.52 16.01 3.21
N ILE A 333 -9.59 14.71 3.50
CA ILE A 333 -10.81 13.90 3.45
C ILE A 333 -11.57 14.03 4.78
N LYS A 334 -12.76 14.62 4.73
CA LYS A 334 -13.60 14.90 5.91
C LYS A 334 -13.95 13.62 6.69
N GLU A 335 -14.28 12.54 6.00
CA GLU A 335 -14.64 11.25 6.59
C GLU A 335 -13.46 10.64 7.37
N ALA A 336 -12.24 10.81 6.85
CA ALA A 336 -11.03 10.33 7.53
C ALA A 336 -10.75 11.15 8.80
N VAL A 337 -10.94 12.47 8.75
CA VAL A 337 -10.85 13.35 9.93
C VAL A 337 -11.88 12.98 11.00
N ASP A 338 -13.12 12.69 10.61
CA ASP A 338 -14.17 12.27 11.55
C ASP A 338 -13.83 10.92 12.19
N ASN A 339 -13.30 9.98 11.41
CA ASN A 339 -12.76 8.72 11.94
C ASN A 339 -11.58 8.97 12.89
N ALA A 340 -10.67 9.90 12.57
CA ALA A 340 -9.54 10.23 13.43
C ALA A 340 -9.98 10.78 14.80
N LYS A 341 -11.00 11.65 14.82
CA LYS A 341 -11.61 12.15 16.06
C LYS A 341 -12.24 11.04 16.89
N GLN A 342 -13.00 10.14 16.26
CA GLN A 342 -13.58 8.98 16.93
C GLN A 342 -12.48 8.06 17.49
N ASN A 343 -11.44 7.79 16.69
CA ASN A 343 -10.29 6.99 17.10
C ASN A 343 -9.54 7.63 18.28
N ALA A 344 -9.45 8.94 18.35
CA ALA A 344 -8.86 9.63 19.50
C ALA A 344 -9.67 9.38 20.78
N ILE A 345 -11.00 9.54 20.70
CA ILE A 345 -11.91 9.35 21.84
C ILE A 345 -11.85 7.91 22.37
N ILE A 346 -11.92 6.90 21.50
CA ILE A 346 -11.88 5.49 21.93
C ILE A 346 -10.52 5.07 22.52
N ASN A 347 -9.46 5.85 22.25
CA ASN A 347 -8.13 5.67 22.79
C ASN A 347 -7.83 6.62 23.97
N GLY A 348 -8.86 7.22 24.58
CA GLY A 348 -8.73 8.01 25.80
C GLY A 348 -8.21 9.43 25.61
N ARG A 349 -8.10 9.92 24.37
CA ARG A 349 -7.68 11.29 24.08
C ARG A 349 -8.90 12.23 24.01
N SER A 350 -8.66 13.52 24.26
CA SER A 350 -9.71 14.55 24.27
C SER A 350 -9.32 15.75 23.41
N GLU A 351 -10.26 16.66 23.16
CA GLU A 351 -10.01 17.93 22.46
C GLU A 351 -9.05 18.87 23.22
N LYS A 352 -8.74 18.56 24.48
CA LYS A 352 -7.72 19.29 25.26
C LYS A 352 -6.31 19.01 24.74
N ASN A 353 -6.02 17.75 24.37
CA ASN A 353 -4.67 17.32 23.95
C ASN A 353 -4.61 16.83 22.50
N THR A 354 -5.70 16.97 21.75
CA THR A 354 -5.79 16.49 20.37
C THR A 354 -6.61 17.45 19.51
N LEU A 355 -6.12 17.70 18.30
CA LEU A 355 -6.78 18.52 17.28
C LEU A 355 -6.71 17.79 15.94
N PHE A 356 -7.85 17.52 15.31
CA PHE A 356 -7.89 17.01 13.94
C PHE A 356 -8.57 18.00 13.01
N ILE A 357 -7.88 18.36 11.93
CA ILE A 357 -8.26 19.44 11.00
C ILE A 357 -8.56 18.85 9.64
N CYS A 358 -9.73 19.22 9.10
CA CYS A 358 -10.03 19.02 7.69
C CYS A 358 -9.46 20.18 6.88
N GLY A 359 -8.42 19.92 6.10
CA GLY A 359 -7.71 20.94 5.34
C GLY A 359 -6.40 20.46 4.74
N ASP A 360 -5.74 21.37 4.04
CA ASP A 360 -4.37 21.19 3.58
C ASP A 360 -3.36 21.31 4.73
N ALA A 361 -2.11 20.93 4.44
CA ALA A 361 -1.05 20.92 5.41
C ALA A 361 -0.68 22.33 5.94
N GLU A 362 -0.79 23.38 5.12
CA GLU A 362 -0.56 24.77 5.55
C GLU A 362 -1.54 25.17 6.67
N LYS A 363 -2.84 24.92 6.45
CA LYS A 363 -3.86 25.12 7.48
C LYS A 363 -3.59 24.28 8.72
N GLY A 364 -3.13 23.03 8.54
CA GLY A 364 -2.71 22.14 9.61
C GLY A 364 -1.61 22.74 10.50
N ILE A 365 -0.54 23.27 9.87
CA ILE A 365 0.59 23.92 10.56
C ILE A 365 0.11 25.17 11.33
N SER A 366 -0.69 26.02 10.67
CA SER A 366 -1.17 27.27 11.25
C SER A 366 -2.06 27.04 12.49
N GLU A 367 -3.06 26.15 12.37
CA GLU A 367 -3.96 25.84 13.48
C GLU A 367 -3.27 25.05 14.60
N CYS A 368 -2.30 24.17 14.28
CA CYS A 368 -1.44 23.54 15.28
C CYS A 368 -0.72 24.60 16.12
N LYS A 369 -0.08 25.56 15.44
CA LYS A 369 0.67 26.65 16.08
C LYS A 369 -0.22 27.51 16.97
N LYS A 370 -1.41 27.83 16.50
CA LYS A 370 -2.40 28.61 17.24
C LYS A 370 -2.91 27.88 18.48
N ARG A 371 -3.11 26.57 18.40
CA ARG A 371 -3.72 25.76 19.47
C ARG A 371 -2.72 25.29 20.52
N PHE A 372 -1.58 24.76 20.08
CA PHE A 372 -0.61 24.07 20.95
C PHE A 372 0.78 24.72 20.92
N GLY A 373 1.00 25.72 20.06
CA GLY A 373 2.31 26.30 19.84
C GLY A 373 3.11 25.56 18.77
N LYS A 374 4.39 25.92 18.67
CA LYS A 374 5.31 25.37 17.67
C LYS A 374 5.38 23.83 17.78
N PRO A 375 5.22 23.07 16.67
CA PRO A 375 5.45 21.63 16.70
C PRO A 375 6.92 21.31 16.99
N ASN A 376 7.17 20.38 17.92
CA ASN A 376 8.49 19.82 18.17
C ASN A 376 8.85 18.79 17.10
N VAL A 377 7.86 17.99 16.71
CA VAL A 377 8.00 16.93 15.71
C VAL A 377 6.90 17.05 14.66
N ILE A 378 7.29 16.96 13.40
CA ILE A 378 6.35 16.80 12.28
C ILE A 378 6.50 15.40 11.71
N ILE A 379 5.40 14.68 11.54
CA ILE A 379 5.34 13.40 10.87
C ILE A 379 4.68 13.61 9.50
N VAL A 380 5.25 13.01 8.47
CA VAL A 380 4.68 13.03 7.11
C VAL A 380 4.59 11.61 6.57
N ASP A 381 3.43 11.24 6.05
CA ASP A 381 3.21 10.02 5.24
C ASP A 381 2.50 10.41 3.93
N PRO A 382 3.21 11.07 2.99
CA PRO A 382 2.58 11.62 1.80
C PRO A 382 2.24 10.55 0.77
N PRO A 383 1.36 10.87 -0.19
CA PRO A 383 1.10 9.98 -1.33
C PRO A 383 2.38 9.74 -2.14
N ARG A 384 2.34 8.79 -3.08
CA ARG A 384 3.46 8.39 -3.97
C ARG A 384 4.21 9.52 -4.70
N LYS A 385 3.62 10.72 -4.81
CA LYS A 385 4.25 11.89 -5.42
C LYS A 385 5.23 12.61 -4.49
N GLY A 386 5.28 12.24 -3.21
CA GLY A 386 6.03 12.94 -2.16
C GLY A 386 5.37 14.27 -1.78
N LEU A 387 6.15 15.12 -1.11
CA LEU A 387 5.77 16.47 -0.72
C LEU A 387 5.96 17.45 -1.88
N THR A 388 5.23 18.56 -1.84
CA THR A 388 5.52 19.70 -2.72
C THR A 388 6.67 20.53 -2.12
N PRO A 389 7.48 21.22 -2.94
CA PRO A 389 8.52 22.12 -2.44
C PRO A 389 8.00 23.17 -1.46
N GLU A 390 6.81 23.71 -1.74
CA GLU A 390 6.14 24.72 -0.90
C GLU A 390 5.81 24.16 0.49
N LEU A 391 5.31 22.92 0.57
CA LEU A 391 5.05 22.29 1.86
C LEU A 391 6.34 21.99 2.62
N ILE A 392 7.43 21.64 1.92
CA ILE A 392 8.74 21.50 2.57
C ILE A 392 9.18 22.85 3.15
N ASP A 393 8.96 23.97 2.45
CA ASP A 393 9.19 25.31 2.98
C ASP A 393 8.36 25.59 4.24
N ASP A 394 7.06 25.30 4.23
CA ASP A 394 6.19 25.51 5.38
C ASP A 394 6.63 24.68 6.59
N ILE A 395 6.99 23.41 6.38
CA ILE A 395 7.51 22.53 7.43
C ILE A 395 8.80 23.12 8.01
N VAL A 396 9.77 23.49 7.16
CA VAL A 396 11.04 24.10 7.60
C VAL A 396 10.78 25.39 8.38
N ASN A 397 9.90 26.26 7.89
CA ASN A 397 9.56 27.54 8.51
C ASN A 397 8.80 27.38 9.84
N SER A 398 8.09 26.26 10.04
CA SER A 398 7.51 25.90 11.33
C SER A 398 8.58 25.43 12.35
N ASN A 399 9.83 25.28 11.90
CA ASN A 399 11.04 25.08 12.70
C ASN A 399 11.08 23.81 13.59
N PRO A 400 10.45 22.67 13.26
CA PRO A 400 10.45 21.50 14.13
C PRO A 400 11.88 21.02 14.43
N ASP A 401 12.05 20.40 15.59
CA ASP A 401 13.36 19.86 15.98
C ASP A 401 13.66 18.61 15.15
N ARG A 402 12.61 17.84 14.82
CA ARG A 402 12.66 16.60 14.04
C ARG A 402 11.52 16.51 13.04
N VAL A 403 11.79 15.92 11.88
CA VAL A 403 10.77 15.47 10.92
C VAL A 403 10.92 13.97 10.73
N VAL A 404 9.83 13.22 10.92
CA VAL A 404 9.76 11.78 10.66
C VAL A 404 9.05 11.60 9.32
N TYR A 405 9.80 11.18 8.31
CA TYR A 405 9.27 10.97 6.96
C TYR A 405 9.05 9.48 6.71
N ILE A 406 7.80 9.10 6.54
CA ILE A 406 7.37 7.77 6.10
C ILE A 406 7.04 7.83 4.60
N SER A 407 7.52 6.88 3.80
CA SER A 407 7.30 6.91 2.35
C SER A 407 7.22 5.54 1.70
N CYS A 408 6.23 5.40 0.84
CA CYS A 408 6.04 4.25 -0.05
C CYS A 408 6.81 4.35 -1.38
N ASN A 409 7.54 5.47 -1.60
CA ASN A 409 8.28 5.72 -2.83
C ASN A 409 9.67 6.30 -2.53
N PRO A 410 10.72 5.47 -2.56
CA PRO A 410 12.10 5.90 -2.28
C PRO A 410 12.60 7.01 -3.20
N ALA A 411 12.12 7.09 -4.45
CA ALA A 411 12.60 8.11 -5.39
C ALA A 411 12.13 9.52 -5.02
N THR A 412 10.84 9.68 -4.69
CA THR A 412 10.30 10.97 -4.25
C THR A 412 10.76 11.31 -2.84
N LEU A 413 10.92 10.31 -1.97
CA LEU A 413 11.57 10.48 -0.67
C LEU A 413 12.96 11.09 -0.84
N ALA A 414 13.84 10.49 -1.64
CA ALA A 414 15.20 10.98 -1.84
C ALA A 414 15.25 12.42 -2.40
N ARG A 415 14.34 12.76 -3.34
CA ARG A 415 14.16 14.13 -3.83
C ARG A 415 13.84 15.10 -2.69
N ASP A 416 12.87 14.75 -1.85
CA ASP A 416 12.40 15.63 -0.77
C ASP A 416 13.47 15.78 0.32
N ILE A 417 14.16 14.69 0.67
CA ILE A 417 15.28 14.71 1.63
C ILE A 417 16.38 15.66 1.17
N LYS A 418 16.69 15.70 -0.13
CA LYS A 418 17.67 16.65 -0.68
C LYS A 418 17.25 18.10 -0.43
N ILE A 419 15.98 18.43 -0.65
CA ILE A 419 15.43 19.77 -0.41
C ILE A 419 15.50 20.11 1.10
N PHE A 420 15.13 19.18 1.99
CA PHE A 420 15.27 19.38 3.44
C PHE A 420 16.72 19.61 3.86
N SER A 421 17.66 18.84 3.28
CA SER A 421 19.09 18.97 3.58
C SER A 421 19.64 20.35 3.20
N ASP A 422 19.22 20.87 2.05
CA ASP A 422 19.60 22.22 1.58
C ASP A 422 19.00 23.33 2.46
N LYS A 423 17.93 23.01 3.20
CA LYS A 423 17.22 23.90 4.12
C LYS A 423 17.57 23.68 5.60
N GLY A 424 18.74 23.11 5.88
CA GLY A 424 19.28 23.04 7.24
C GLY A 424 18.84 21.82 8.07
N TYR A 425 18.26 20.79 7.45
CA TYR A 425 18.06 19.50 8.10
C TYR A 425 19.21 18.54 7.76
N LYS A 426 19.37 17.50 8.57
CA LYS A 426 20.33 16.43 8.37
C LYS A 426 19.58 15.10 8.43
N THR A 427 19.86 14.24 7.46
CA THR A 427 19.45 12.82 7.49
C THR A 427 20.65 11.99 7.93
N SER A 428 20.48 11.15 8.96
CA SER A 428 21.53 10.27 9.47
C SER A 428 21.34 8.82 9.02
N GLU A 429 20.12 8.32 9.08
CA GLU A 429 19.77 6.97 8.67
C GLU A 429 18.38 6.88 8.03
N ALA A 430 18.20 5.85 7.21
CA ALA A 430 16.92 5.43 6.65
C ALA A 430 16.71 3.95 6.95
N THR A 431 15.48 3.60 7.33
CA THR A 431 15.10 2.21 7.63
C THR A 431 14.02 1.77 6.66
N PRO A 432 14.30 0.80 5.79
CA PRO A 432 13.29 0.24 4.91
C PRO A 432 12.42 -0.80 5.64
N PHE A 433 11.16 -0.90 5.25
CA PHE A 433 10.18 -1.83 5.80
C PHE A 433 9.49 -2.62 4.69
N ASP A 434 9.33 -3.91 4.92
CA ASP A 434 8.60 -4.79 4.02
C ASP A 434 7.11 -4.91 4.41
N LEU A 435 6.32 -3.89 4.10
CA LEU A 435 4.87 -3.95 4.27
C LEU A 435 4.19 -4.82 3.20
N PHE A 436 4.87 -5.06 2.08
CA PHE A 436 4.32 -5.82 0.95
C PHE A 436 5.30 -6.89 0.43
N PRO A 437 5.55 -7.94 1.23
CA PRO A 437 6.33 -9.09 0.80
C PRO A 437 5.82 -9.70 -0.51
N ARG A 438 6.75 -10.24 -1.31
CA ARG A 438 6.55 -10.79 -2.67
C ARG A 438 6.20 -9.75 -3.75
N THR A 439 6.20 -8.46 -3.42
CA THR A 439 6.01 -7.33 -4.35
C THR A 439 7.26 -6.46 -4.42
N GLY A 440 7.35 -5.60 -5.44
CA GLY A 440 8.42 -4.60 -5.52
C GLY A 440 8.24 -3.35 -4.67
N HIS A 441 7.20 -3.28 -3.82
CA HIS A 441 7.00 -2.13 -2.94
C HIS A 441 7.87 -2.22 -1.70
N VAL A 442 8.44 -1.08 -1.30
CA VAL A 442 9.22 -0.91 -0.08
C VAL A 442 8.79 0.39 0.56
N GLU A 443 8.46 0.32 1.85
CA GLU A 443 8.22 1.50 2.68
C GLU A 443 9.54 1.93 3.31
N SER A 444 9.68 3.20 3.64
CA SER A 444 10.88 3.73 4.27
C SER A 444 10.53 4.73 5.35
N CYS A 445 11.20 4.65 6.50
CA CYS A 445 11.12 5.64 7.57
C CYS A 445 12.45 6.34 7.71
N VAL A 446 12.43 7.67 7.72
CA VAL A 446 13.63 8.51 7.74
C VAL A 446 13.49 9.57 8.84
N LEU A 447 14.56 9.75 9.60
CA LEU A 447 14.69 10.84 10.54
C LEU A 447 15.46 12.00 9.90
N LEU A 448 14.83 13.17 9.92
CA LEU A 448 15.42 14.46 9.61
C LEU A 448 15.56 15.25 10.90
N GLU A 449 16.78 15.65 11.24
CA GLU A 449 17.05 16.47 12.42
C GLU A 449 17.47 17.86 11.97
N ARG A 450 16.93 18.88 12.63
CA ARG A 450 17.38 20.24 12.37
C ARG A 450 18.83 20.40 12.82
N ARG A 451 19.68 20.98 11.96
CA ARG A 451 21.05 21.34 12.35
C ARG A 451 20.94 22.41 13.44
N LYS A 452 21.56 22.13 14.59
CA LYS A 452 21.80 23.14 15.61
C LYS A 452 23.06 23.87 15.15
N ASP A 453 22.91 25.14 14.78
CA ASP A 453 24.04 26.02 14.51
C ASP A 453 24.92 26.19 15.77
#